data_AF-A0A2Z6ZZ63-F1
#
_entry.id   AF-A0A2Z6ZZ63-F1
#
_cell.length_a   1.000
_cell.length_b   1.000
_cell.length_c   1.000
_cell.angle_alpha   90.00
_cell.angle_beta   90.00
_cell.angle_gamma   90.00
#
_symmetry.space_group_name_H-M   'P 1'
#
loop_
_entity.id
_entity.type
_entity.pdbx_description
1 polymer ?
#
loop_
_entity_poly.entity_id
_entity_poly.type
_entity_poly.pdbx_seq_one_letter_code
_entity_poly.pdbx_strand_id
1 'polypeptide(L)'
;MCYAKLPIGMSQGSCESGVEDGTNLDRLRSWLDQEGLSKYGLLLDTCCVNDNRWPYLSVKKLKKMGITHVVKRRTIYCYIEKLRRISESKNPPLEDIDEKKHQSRSEIYEEKNENASMDHLKAWLDVQGLGKYWFLFNFHSVNHRILPYLSKRDLKEMGVADRGSRRMIHRYIRNFRTKFSFAGY
;
A
#
# COMPACT_ATOMS: atom_id res chain seq x y z
N MET A 1 2.62 6.81 -56.83
CA MET A 1 3.05 5.71 -55.94
C MET A 1 4.50 5.92 -55.57
N CYS A 2 4.77 6.45 -54.38
CA CYS A 2 6.09 6.42 -53.77
C CYS A 2 5.87 6.18 -52.26
N TYR A 3 6.17 4.97 -51.81
CA TYR A 3 6.13 4.59 -50.40
C TYR A 3 7.34 5.19 -49.68
N ALA A 4 7.12 6.13 -48.77
CA ALA A 4 8.16 6.61 -47.87
C ALA A 4 8.31 5.61 -46.70
N LYS A 5 9.43 4.89 -46.72
CA LYS A 5 9.96 4.09 -45.61
C LYS A 5 10.17 4.98 -44.37
N LEU A 6 9.54 4.61 -43.27
CA LEU A 6 9.84 5.11 -41.92
C LEU A 6 11.17 4.50 -41.45
N PRO A 7 12.13 5.26 -40.89
CA PRO A 7 13.26 4.67 -40.19
C PRO A 7 12.84 4.23 -38.78
N ILE A 8 13.03 2.94 -38.55
CA ILE A 8 13.00 2.28 -37.25
C ILE A 8 14.16 2.83 -36.43
N GLY A 9 13.85 3.46 -35.30
CA GLY A 9 14.80 4.00 -34.34
C GLY A 9 14.26 3.86 -32.93
N MET A 10 13.92 2.64 -32.52
CA MET A 10 13.77 2.30 -31.10
C MET A 10 15.18 2.31 -30.49
N SER A 11 15.62 3.48 -30.05
CA SER A 11 16.76 3.57 -29.15
C SER A 11 16.30 3.08 -27.78
N GLN A 12 16.56 1.81 -27.48
CA GLN A 12 16.65 1.35 -26.11
C GLN A 12 17.85 2.05 -25.49
N GLY A 13 17.59 3.18 -24.84
CA GLY A 13 18.52 3.74 -23.87
C GLY A 13 18.60 2.79 -22.69
N SER A 14 19.65 1.98 -22.66
CA SER A 14 20.17 1.41 -21.42
C SER A 14 20.43 2.57 -20.45
N CYS A 15 19.74 2.56 -19.32
CA CYS A 15 20.21 3.23 -18.12
C CYS A 15 20.78 2.15 -17.19
N GLU A 16 22.05 1.80 -17.44
CA GLU A 16 22.94 1.43 -16.35
C GLU A 16 23.37 2.72 -15.66
N SER A 17 23.05 2.87 -14.37
CA SER A 17 23.91 3.53 -13.39
C SER A 17 23.23 3.59 -12.02
N GLY A 18 24.02 3.29 -10.99
CA GLY A 18 23.85 3.85 -9.67
C GLY A 18 22.93 3.09 -8.73
N VAL A 19 23.53 2.35 -7.80
CA VAL A 19 23.00 2.24 -6.44
C VAL A 19 23.05 3.64 -5.83
N GLU A 20 22.09 4.50 -6.21
CA GLU A 20 21.77 5.67 -5.43
C GLU A 20 20.88 5.15 -4.30
N ASP A 21 21.31 5.31 -3.05
CA ASP A 21 20.43 5.19 -1.90
C ASP A 21 19.40 6.32 -1.98
N GLY A 22 18.45 6.18 -2.91
CA GLY A 22 17.38 7.11 -3.15
C GLY A 22 16.62 7.34 -1.86
N THR A 23 16.25 8.59 -1.67
CA THR A 23 15.49 9.04 -0.50
C THR A 23 14.23 8.19 -0.33
N ASN A 24 13.65 8.14 0.86
CA ASN A 24 12.39 7.42 1.03
C ASN A 24 11.27 8.02 0.15
N LEU A 25 11.36 9.30 -0.22
CA LEU A 25 10.51 9.92 -1.22
C LEU A 25 10.69 9.32 -2.63
N ASP A 26 11.93 9.04 -3.04
CA ASP A 26 12.20 8.37 -4.33
C ASP A 26 11.65 6.95 -4.35
N ARG A 27 11.75 6.23 -3.22
CA ARG A 27 11.12 4.91 -3.05
C ARG A 27 9.60 4.99 -3.18
N LEU A 28 8.98 6.02 -2.59
CA LEU A 28 7.53 6.28 -2.72
C LEU A 28 7.14 6.60 -4.16
N ARG A 29 7.92 7.41 -4.89
CA ARG A 29 7.67 7.75 -6.29
C ARG A 29 7.77 6.52 -7.19
N SER A 30 8.85 5.77 -7.09
CA SER A 30 9.05 4.53 -7.86
C SER A 30 7.91 3.53 -7.62
N TRP A 31 7.45 3.39 -6.38
CA TRP A 31 6.29 2.53 -6.08
C TRP A 31 4.99 3.07 -6.68
N LEU A 32 4.74 4.39 -6.64
CA LEU A 32 3.57 4.98 -7.29
C LEU A 32 3.56 4.69 -8.80
N ASP A 33 4.70 4.78 -9.47
CA ASP A 33 4.79 4.49 -10.91
C ASP A 33 4.51 3.02 -11.22
N GLN A 34 5.09 2.10 -10.43
CA GLN A 34 4.86 0.65 -10.56
C GLN A 34 3.38 0.26 -10.38
N GLU A 35 2.66 0.97 -9.52
CA GLU A 35 1.24 0.71 -9.23
C GLU A 35 0.27 1.40 -10.22
N GLY A 36 0.79 2.09 -11.24
CA GLY A 36 -0.01 2.90 -12.16
C GLY A 36 -0.64 4.12 -11.49
N LEU A 37 -0.01 4.60 -10.41
CA LEU A 37 -0.38 5.72 -9.56
C LEU A 37 0.52 6.95 -9.80
N SER A 38 1.24 7.00 -10.91
CA SER A 38 2.17 8.08 -11.31
C SER A 38 1.55 9.48 -11.23
N LYS A 39 0.26 9.62 -11.56
CA LYS A 39 -0.49 10.89 -11.41
C LYS A 39 -0.48 11.46 -9.99
N TYR A 40 -0.29 10.61 -8.98
CA TYR A 40 -0.17 11.04 -7.60
C TYR A 40 1.25 11.46 -7.22
N GLY A 41 2.28 11.02 -7.98
CA GLY A 41 3.64 11.56 -7.88
C GLY A 41 3.67 13.05 -8.19
N LEU A 42 3.04 13.47 -9.29
CA LEU A 42 2.87 14.89 -9.66
C LEU A 42 2.17 15.73 -8.57
N LEU A 43 1.23 15.13 -7.83
CA LEU A 43 0.53 15.79 -6.73
C LEU A 43 1.41 15.99 -5.50
N LEU A 44 2.37 15.08 -5.23
CA LEU A 44 3.35 15.24 -4.17
C LEU A 44 4.26 16.44 -4.47
N ASP A 45 4.61 16.63 -5.73
CA ASP A 45 5.50 17.70 -6.21
C ASP A 45 4.81 19.06 -6.11
N THR A 46 3.58 19.13 -6.62
CA THR A 46 2.75 20.35 -6.58
C THR A 46 2.46 20.81 -5.15
N CYS A 47 2.45 19.88 -4.18
CA CYS A 47 2.19 20.18 -2.77
C CYS A 47 3.46 20.36 -1.93
N CYS A 48 4.65 20.43 -2.55
CA CYS A 48 5.96 20.54 -1.89
C CYS A 48 6.14 19.53 -0.74
N VAL A 49 5.75 18.28 -0.95
CA VAL A 49 5.96 17.21 0.03
C VAL A 49 7.43 16.79 -0.04
N ASN A 50 8.21 17.03 1.02
CA ASN A 50 9.61 16.62 1.13
C ASN A 50 9.77 15.38 2.05
N ASP A 51 11.00 14.86 2.14
CA ASP A 51 11.36 13.68 2.97
C ASP A 51 10.92 13.78 4.44
N ASN A 52 10.90 14.99 4.98
CA ASN A 52 10.52 15.23 6.37
C ASN A 52 9.00 15.27 6.57
N ARG A 53 8.20 15.38 5.50
CA ARG A 53 6.77 15.65 5.57
C ARG A 53 5.89 14.54 5.00
N TRP A 54 6.38 13.77 4.02
CA TRP A 54 5.63 12.62 3.50
C TRP A 54 5.31 11.54 4.56
N PRO A 55 6.16 11.26 5.57
CA PRO A 55 5.86 10.26 6.59
C PRO A 55 4.63 10.61 7.46
N TYR A 56 4.29 11.89 7.54
CA TYR A 56 3.18 12.42 8.35
C TYR A 56 1.91 12.69 7.53
N LEU A 57 1.87 12.26 6.25
CA LEU A 57 0.70 12.44 5.39
C LEU A 57 -0.48 11.59 5.88
N SER A 58 -1.43 12.24 6.54
CA SER A 58 -2.68 11.60 6.93
C SER A 58 -3.58 11.31 5.71
N VAL A 59 -4.42 10.27 5.82
CA VAL A 59 -5.46 9.95 4.83
C VAL A 59 -6.39 11.14 4.53
N LYS A 60 -6.62 12.02 5.52
CA LYS A 60 -7.40 13.25 5.33
C LYS A 60 -6.68 14.25 4.42
N LYS A 61 -5.36 14.38 4.55
CA LYS A 61 -4.54 15.25 3.71
C LYS A 61 -4.46 14.71 2.29
N LEU A 62 -4.29 13.39 2.13
CA LEU A 62 -4.37 12.71 0.82
C LEU A 62 -5.72 12.99 0.11
N LYS A 63 -6.84 12.96 0.85
CA LYS A 63 -8.16 13.33 0.30
C LYS A 63 -8.21 14.79 -0.16
N LYS A 64 -7.65 15.72 0.63
CA LYS A 64 -7.58 17.15 0.28
C LYS A 64 -6.64 17.44 -0.91
N MET A 65 -5.66 16.57 -1.16
CA MET A 65 -4.76 16.64 -2.31
C MET A 65 -5.37 16.08 -3.60
N GLY A 66 -6.65 15.68 -3.59
CA GLY A 66 -7.35 15.21 -4.78
C GLY A 66 -7.41 13.68 -4.93
N ILE A 67 -6.89 12.92 -3.96
CA ILE A 67 -7.01 11.45 -3.97
C ILE A 67 -8.42 11.07 -3.49
N THR A 68 -9.38 11.03 -4.40
CA THR A 68 -10.80 10.81 -4.08
C THR A 68 -11.12 9.34 -3.81
N HIS A 69 -10.43 8.41 -4.48
CA HIS A 69 -10.67 6.97 -4.31
C HIS A 69 -10.15 6.46 -2.95
N VAL A 70 -11.05 5.90 -2.14
CA VAL A 70 -10.75 5.51 -0.75
C VAL A 70 -9.67 4.43 -0.67
N VAL A 71 -9.72 3.42 -1.54
CA VAL A 71 -8.72 2.36 -1.52
C VAL A 71 -7.37 2.88 -1.95
N LYS A 72 -7.28 3.69 -3.01
CA LYS A 72 -5.99 4.25 -3.44
C LYS A 72 -5.36 5.13 -2.35
N ARG A 73 -6.17 5.93 -1.63
CA ARG A 73 -5.69 6.64 -0.43
C ARG A 73 -5.13 5.70 0.64
N ARG A 74 -5.82 4.59 0.91
CA ARG A 74 -5.43 3.62 1.94
C ARG A 74 -4.22 2.79 1.51
N THR A 75 -4.10 2.45 0.23
CA THR A 75 -2.93 1.80 -0.34
C THR A 75 -1.69 2.67 -0.17
N ILE A 76 -1.77 3.94 -0.59
CA ILE A 76 -0.67 4.91 -0.43
C ILE A 76 -0.32 5.07 1.05
N TYR A 77 -1.31 5.25 1.93
CA TYR A 77 -1.08 5.35 3.37
C TYR A 77 -0.41 4.10 3.97
N CYS A 78 -0.83 2.89 3.55
CA CYS A 78 -0.21 1.64 3.97
C CYS A 78 1.26 1.56 3.53
N TYR A 79 1.58 2.00 2.31
CA TYR A 79 2.95 2.02 1.82
C TYR A 79 3.80 3.07 2.57
N ILE A 80 3.23 4.23 2.88
CA ILE A 80 3.89 5.26 3.69
C ILE A 80 4.27 4.72 5.08
N GLU A 81 3.34 4.04 5.76
CA GLU A 81 3.61 3.40 7.05
C GLU A 81 4.67 2.29 6.94
N LYS A 82 4.70 1.53 5.83
CA LYS A 82 5.74 0.53 5.55
C LYS A 82 7.12 1.19 5.45
N LEU A 83 7.24 2.27 4.68
CA LEU A 83 8.50 3.02 4.55
C LEU A 83 8.94 3.62 5.89
N ARG A 84 8.00 4.12 6.72
CA ARG A 84 8.32 4.66 8.06
C ARG A 84 8.99 3.61 8.94
N ARG A 85 8.44 2.39 8.98
CA ARG A 85 9.02 1.27 9.73
C ARG A 85 10.42 0.90 9.24
N ILE A 86 10.64 0.95 7.92
CA ILE A 86 11.96 0.71 7.33
C ILE A 86 12.95 1.79 7.77
N SER A 87 12.55 3.06 7.78
CA SER A 87 13.42 4.15 8.25
C SER A 87 13.72 4.09 9.75
N GLU A 88 12.74 3.72 10.58
CA GLU A 88 12.89 3.55 12.02
C GLU A 88 13.83 2.37 12.35
N SER A 89 13.78 1.28 11.57
CA SER A 89 14.66 0.12 11.77
C SER A 89 16.15 0.37 11.45
N LYS A 90 16.49 1.46 10.76
CA LYS A 90 17.89 1.82 10.44
C LYS A 90 18.58 2.63 11.55
N ASN A 91 17.86 3.06 12.59
CA ASN A 91 18.40 3.73 13.77
C ASN A 91 18.01 2.96 15.04
N PRO A 92 18.68 1.85 15.36
CA PRO A 92 18.52 1.23 16.67
C PRO A 92 19.06 2.18 17.76
N PRO A 93 18.37 2.35 18.90
CA PRO A 93 19.01 2.84 20.11
C PRO A 93 20.24 1.96 20.38
N LEU A 94 21.39 2.57 20.66
CA LEU A 94 22.60 1.89 21.09
C LEU A 94 22.33 1.26 22.46
N GLU A 95 21.71 0.08 22.48
CA GLU A 95 21.66 -0.79 23.64
C GLU A 95 22.57 -1.98 23.37
N ASP A 96 23.39 -2.29 24.38
CA ASP A 96 24.51 -3.22 24.33
C ASP A 96 24.16 -4.55 23.68
N ILE A 97 25.08 -5.02 22.85
CA ILE A 97 25.00 -6.26 22.09
C ILE A 97 24.99 -7.43 23.08
N ASP A 98 23.81 -8.01 23.34
CA ASP A 98 23.69 -9.42 23.72
C ASP A 98 23.25 -10.22 22.48
N GLU A 99 24.22 -10.91 21.90
CA GLU A 99 24.09 -11.75 20.71
C GLU A 99 23.16 -12.93 20.97
N LYS A 100 21.83 -12.73 20.96
CA LYS A 100 20.85 -13.84 20.90
C LYS A 100 19.42 -13.39 20.64
N LYS A 101 19.15 -12.83 19.45
CA LYS A 101 17.86 -13.08 18.76
C LYS A 101 17.90 -12.73 17.26
N HIS A 102 18.68 -13.44 16.47
CA HIS A 102 18.37 -13.62 15.04
C HIS A 102 17.14 -14.52 14.90
N GLN A 103 15.98 -14.06 15.40
CA GLN A 103 14.69 -14.67 15.12
C GLN A 103 14.10 -13.96 13.89
N SER A 104 14.38 -14.57 12.74
CA SER A 104 13.50 -14.61 11.56
C SER A 104 12.81 -13.30 11.17
N ARG A 105 13.48 -12.50 10.33
CA ARG A 105 12.82 -11.42 9.59
C ARG A 105 12.74 -11.79 8.11
N SER A 106 11.97 -12.82 7.82
CA SER A 106 11.48 -13.15 6.47
C SER A 106 10.47 -12.11 5.98
N GLU A 107 10.82 -10.82 6.00
CA GLU A 107 10.07 -9.74 5.35
C GLU A 107 10.78 -9.29 4.07
N ILE A 108 11.27 -10.26 3.30
CA ILE A 108 11.72 -10.05 1.92
C ILE A 108 11.06 -11.18 1.14
N TYR A 109 10.35 -10.84 0.06
CA TYR A 109 9.46 -11.70 -0.74
C TYR A 109 8.02 -11.92 -0.22
N GLU A 110 7.22 -10.86 -0.25
CA GLU A 110 5.93 -11.00 -0.93
C GLU A 110 5.84 -9.90 -1.99
N GLU A 111 6.57 -10.13 -3.08
CA GLU A 111 6.42 -9.38 -4.31
C GLU A 111 5.46 -10.17 -5.21
N LYS A 112 4.38 -9.49 -5.63
CA LYS A 112 3.51 -9.86 -6.76
C LYS A 112 2.87 -11.27 -6.76
N ASN A 113 2.06 -11.57 -5.75
CA ASN A 113 0.87 -12.39 -6.01
C ASN A 113 -0.39 -11.70 -5.48
N GLU A 114 -0.80 -10.65 -6.19
CA GLU A 114 -2.08 -9.97 -5.95
C GLU A 114 -3.25 -10.95 -5.99
N ASN A 115 -3.19 -11.98 -6.83
CA ASN A 115 -4.23 -12.99 -6.95
C ASN A 115 -4.33 -13.84 -5.67
N ALA A 116 -3.22 -14.39 -5.16
CA ALA A 116 -3.22 -15.13 -3.90
C ALA A 116 -3.66 -14.25 -2.71
N SER A 117 -3.25 -12.98 -2.73
CA SER A 117 -3.65 -11.98 -1.74
C SER A 117 -5.16 -11.72 -1.74
N MET A 118 -5.78 -11.70 -2.92
CA MET A 118 -7.24 -11.56 -3.09
C MET A 118 -7.99 -12.84 -2.72
N ASP A 119 -7.46 -14.02 -3.09
CA ASP A 119 -8.04 -15.31 -2.73
C ASP A 119 -8.04 -15.52 -1.21
N HIS A 120 -6.95 -15.16 -0.53
CA HIS A 120 -6.88 -15.17 0.93
C HIS A 120 -7.91 -14.25 1.57
N LEU A 121 -8.13 -13.05 0.99
CA LEU A 121 -9.16 -12.13 1.47
C LEU A 121 -10.56 -12.71 1.29
N LYS A 122 -10.84 -13.34 0.14
CA LYS A 122 -12.12 -13.99 -0.14
C LYS A 122 -12.41 -15.09 0.86
N ALA A 123 -11.47 -16.01 1.05
CA ALA A 123 -11.58 -17.09 2.03
C ALA A 123 -11.81 -16.55 3.45
N TRP A 124 -11.08 -15.49 3.83
CA TRP A 124 -11.29 -14.84 5.13
C TRP A 124 -12.71 -14.29 5.27
N LEU A 125 -13.23 -13.59 4.26
CA LEU A 125 -14.60 -13.06 4.26
C LEU A 125 -15.63 -14.18 4.39
N ASP A 126 -15.45 -15.29 3.69
CA ASP A 126 -16.36 -16.44 3.74
C ASP A 126 -16.40 -17.06 5.14
N VAL A 127 -15.23 -17.29 5.76
CA VAL A 127 -15.13 -17.83 7.13
C VAL A 127 -15.75 -16.89 8.17
N GLN A 128 -15.70 -15.57 7.96
CA GLN A 128 -16.36 -14.60 8.85
C GLN A 128 -17.87 -14.45 8.57
N GLY A 129 -18.44 -15.16 7.59
CA GLY A 129 -19.84 -14.97 7.16
C GLY A 129 -20.08 -13.64 6.44
N LEU A 130 -19.01 -13.02 5.93
CA LEU A 130 -19.01 -11.74 5.20
C LEU A 130 -18.91 -11.93 3.68
N GLY A 131 -18.97 -13.16 3.17
CA GLY A 131 -18.82 -13.50 1.74
C GLY A 131 -19.71 -12.68 0.81
N LYS A 132 -20.92 -12.30 1.25
CA LYS A 132 -21.82 -11.40 0.49
C LYS A 132 -21.24 -10.02 0.18
N TYR A 133 -20.22 -9.58 0.92
CA TYR A 133 -19.52 -8.32 0.66
C TYR A 133 -18.32 -8.48 -0.27
N TRP A 134 -17.94 -9.72 -0.63
CA TRP A 134 -16.78 -10.00 -1.48
C TRP A 134 -16.72 -9.12 -2.71
N PHE A 135 -17.83 -9.01 -3.45
CA PHE A 135 -17.89 -8.18 -4.66
C PHE A 135 -17.48 -6.73 -4.39
N LEU A 136 -17.89 -6.12 -3.26
CA LEU A 136 -17.48 -4.76 -2.92
C LEU A 136 -15.98 -4.67 -2.62
N PHE A 137 -15.42 -5.62 -1.89
CA PHE A 137 -13.98 -5.64 -1.60
C PHE A 137 -13.16 -5.84 -2.87
N ASN A 138 -13.58 -6.75 -3.74
CA ASN A 138 -12.96 -7.02 -5.03
C ASN A 138 -13.07 -5.82 -5.99
N PHE A 139 -14.26 -5.23 -6.12
CA PHE A 139 -14.50 -4.07 -6.97
C PHE A 139 -13.64 -2.88 -6.58
N HIS A 140 -13.48 -2.64 -5.28
CA HIS A 140 -12.62 -1.57 -4.77
C HIS A 140 -11.14 -1.96 -4.71
N SER A 141 -10.77 -3.17 -5.12
CA SER A 141 -9.40 -3.73 -5.06
C SER A 141 -8.79 -3.69 -3.66
N VAL A 142 -9.60 -3.95 -2.63
CA VAL A 142 -9.09 -4.12 -1.27
C VAL A 142 -8.42 -5.48 -1.18
N ASN A 143 -7.17 -5.49 -0.71
CA ASN A 143 -6.41 -6.71 -0.45
C ASN A 143 -6.14 -6.90 1.04
N HIS A 144 -5.52 -8.03 1.43
CA HIS A 144 -5.22 -8.34 2.84
C HIS A 144 -4.34 -7.28 3.52
N ARG A 145 -3.48 -6.57 2.75
CA ARG A 145 -2.60 -5.51 3.25
C ARG A 145 -3.37 -4.24 3.59
N ILE A 146 -4.35 -3.88 2.76
CA ILE A 146 -5.16 -2.67 2.92
C ILE A 146 -6.28 -2.88 3.94
N LEU A 147 -6.81 -4.09 4.04
CA LEU A 147 -7.93 -4.46 4.92
C LEU A 147 -7.77 -3.94 6.37
N PRO A 148 -6.63 -4.12 7.06
CA PRO A 148 -6.34 -3.55 8.39
C PRO A 148 -6.59 -2.05 8.54
N TYR A 149 -6.45 -1.29 7.47
CA TYR A 149 -6.48 0.16 7.49
C TYR A 149 -7.87 0.74 7.19
N LEU A 150 -8.86 -0.09 6.88
CA LEU A 150 -10.22 0.36 6.60
C LEU A 150 -10.97 0.78 7.86
N SER A 151 -11.51 1.99 7.84
CA SER A 151 -12.38 2.53 8.89
C SER A 151 -13.86 2.34 8.55
N LYS A 152 -14.74 2.53 9.55
CA LYS A 152 -16.21 2.56 9.33
C LYS A 152 -16.64 3.56 8.26
N ARG A 153 -15.90 4.67 8.12
CA ARG A 153 -16.16 5.69 7.08
C ARG A 153 -15.76 5.16 5.71
N ASP A 154 -14.64 4.45 5.61
CA ASP A 154 -14.19 3.87 4.35
C ASP A 154 -15.17 2.80 3.85
N LEU A 155 -15.69 1.96 4.75
CA LEU A 155 -16.75 1.00 4.42
C LEU A 155 -18.03 1.69 3.91
N LYS A 156 -18.35 2.88 4.42
CA LYS A 156 -19.46 3.70 3.88
C LYS A 156 -19.15 4.17 2.47
N GLU A 157 -17.94 4.71 2.26
CA GLU A 157 -17.49 5.19 0.95
C GLU A 157 -17.39 4.05 -0.08
N MET A 158 -17.17 2.80 0.37
CA MET A 158 -17.18 1.61 -0.48
C MET A 158 -18.58 1.10 -0.85
N GLY A 159 -19.64 1.58 -0.19
CA GLY A 159 -21.03 1.18 -0.48
C GLY A 159 -21.72 0.32 0.58
N VAL A 160 -21.10 0.04 1.73
CA VAL A 160 -21.79 -0.61 2.85
C VAL A 160 -22.72 0.40 3.53
N ALA A 161 -23.97 0.50 3.05
CA ALA A 161 -24.93 1.50 3.51
C ALA A 161 -25.40 1.25 4.96
N ASP A 162 -25.74 0.01 5.29
CA ASP A 162 -26.26 -0.34 6.61
C ASP A 162 -25.25 -0.04 7.74
N ARG A 163 -25.73 0.63 8.80
CA ARG A 163 -24.91 1.01 9.96
C ARG A 163 -24.54 -0.23 10.79
N GLY A 164 -25.42 -1.23 10.88
CA GLY A 164 -25.16 -2.48 11.61
C GLY A 164 -23.99 -3.23 10.98
N SER A 165 -24.09 -3.46 9.67
CA SER A 165 -23.11 -4.13 8.84
C SER A 165 -21.75 -3.44 8.86
N ARG A 166 -21.70 -2.10 8.77
CA ARG A 166 -20.44 -1.35 8.93
C ARG A 166 -19.78 -1.57 10.29
N ARG A 167 -20.56 -1.60 11.37
CA ARG A 167 -20.01 -1.85 12.72
C ARG A 167 -19.50 -3.28 12.84
N MET A 168 -20.27 -4.24 12.31
CA MET A 168 -19.94 -5.66 12.31
C MET A 168 -18.64 -5.91 11.53
N ILE A 169 -18.57 -5.51 10.26
CA ILE A 169 -17.36 -5.67 9.42
C ILE A 169 -16.15 -5.00 10.06
N HIS A 170 -16.30 -3.76 10.57
CA HIS A 170 -15.19 -3.08 11.23
C HIS A 170 -14.72 -3.79 12.51
N ARG A 171 -15.61 -4.49 13.23
CA ARG A 171 -15.21 -5.32 14.38
C ARG A 171 -14.37 -6.51 13.92
N TYR A 172 -14.76 -7.18 12.83
CA TYR A 172 -13.97 -8.26 12.23
C TYR A 172 -12.60 -7.78 11.74
N ILE A 173 -12.54 -6.63 11.07
CA ILE A 173 -11.26 -6.01 10.65
C ILE A 173 -10.38 -5.69 11.86
N ARG A 174 -10.96 -5.20 12.96
CA ARG A 174 -10.20 -4.96 14.19
C ARG A 174 -9.64 -6.26 14.78
N ASN A 175 -10.43 -7.33 14.78
CA ASN A 175 -9.98 -8.63 15.26
C ASN A 175 -8.93 -9.26 14.32
N PHE A 176 -9.03 -9.01 13.01
CA PHE A 176 -8.02 -9.38 12.03
C PHE A 176 -6.68 -8.73 12.36
N ARG A 177 -6.67 -7.43 12.66
CA ARG A 177 -5.46 -6.71 13.10
C ARG A 177 -4.85 -7.31 14.36
N THR A 178 -5.65 -7.61 15.37
CA THR A 178 -5.12 -8.16 16.63
C THR A 178 -4.55 -9.55 16.42
N LYS A 179 -5.22 -10.40 15.64
CA LYS A 179 -4.70 -11.74 15.32
C LYS A 179 -3.39 -11.67 14.53
N PHE A 180 -3.27 -10.77 13.55
CA PHE A 180 -2.02 -10.52 12.83
C PHE A 180 -0.92 -9.85 13.68
N SER A 181 -1.27 -9.18 14.78
CA SER A 181 -0.28 -8.61 15.71
C SER A 181 0.23 -9.64 16.73
N PHE A 182 -0.51 -10.73 16.94
CA PHE A 182 -0.16 -11.82 17.86
C PHE A 182 0.35 -13.08 17.14
N ALA A 183 0.01 -13.23 15.86
CA ALA A 183 0.49 -14.28 14.99
C ALA A 183 1.71 -13.77 14.23
N GLY A 184 2.87 -13.79 14.88
CA GLY A 184 4.16 -13.72 14.19
C GLY A 184 4.38 -15.02 13.43
N TYR A 185 3.81 -15.09 12.22
CA TYR A 185 4.17 -16.08 11.20
C TYR A 185 4.96 -15.37 10.10
#